data_AF-A0A397D7Q9-F1
#
_entry.id   AF-A0A397D7Q9-F1
#
_cell.length_a   1.000
_cell.length_b   1.000
_cell.length_c   1.000
_cell.angle_alpha   90.00
_cell.angle_beta   90.00
_cell.angle_gamma   90.00
#
_symmetry.space_group_name_H-M   'P 1'
#
loop_
_entity.id
_entity.type
_entity.pdbx_description
1 polymer ?
#
loop_
_entity_poly.entity_id
_entity_poly.type
_entity_poly.pdbx_seq_one_letter_code
_entity_poly.pdbx_strand_id
1 'polypeptide(L)'
;MEFDAPTFADASLTLDAATKAVVATEALVPGQVIFAEVATVSSAGGIEPEEGFHDEHCDDDDCPGCAAVNGDDEPVDELDEADLTTVSPYVVEHFDELMDTCEPHEALSLVDVRKNLFKLLHLHTSNAAALTPFLSMDVLADDVVASLDAAKSLREAHASVIPSSLTDDQVGHLIGVLNKYAIPLDDISGSGLFLHVSKLKHSCEPNASFTDAGEAIWITAIRPIAVGEPITVDFFNTHYMCAAERVEVLTAEGQACTCGVCVGTAPDKTRAFKCQIGGCDGLVHPTQAVFACTKCGAIWDADTVAAAEMEETTFTTDLEADSFAQLDVIIHDSLLHPFHYIFYSAMEVLTDDSVTDMHMSEDEALSVLYRLVDALEYVVPYPHSEKVSLYNSVAQAHISNGEIAKASAAYTHALNVCAIVFGPKCKETEMFQRLSDNTPTTVDEMAAAYGYEVVDEEDDE
;
A
#
# COMPACT_ATOMS: atom_id res chain seq x y z
N MET A 1 0.06 -9.23 16.48
CA MET A 1 1.44 -9.75 16.29
C MET A 1 1.41 -11.25 16.18
N GLU A 2 1.66 -11.77 14.99
CA GLU A 2 1.47 -13.18 14.65
C GLU A 2 2.70 -14.05 14.94
N PHE A 3 3.85 -13.41 15.15
CA PHE A 3 5.12 -14.04 15.48
C PHE A 3 5.93 -13.17 16.45
N ASP A 4 6.99 -13.75 17.03
CA ASP A 4 7.91 -13.04 17.92
C ASP A 4 8.90 -12.19 17.11
N ALA A 5 8.88 -10.87 17.33
CA ALA A 5 9.75 -9.89 16.68
C ALA A 5 10.33 -8.91 17.70
N PRO A 6 11.53 -8.35 17.45
CA PRO A 6 12.11 -7.34 18.33
C PRO A 6 11.19 -6.11 18.44
N THR A 7 11.08 -5.53 19.63
CA THR A 7 10.55 -4.17 19.75
C THR A 7 11.59 -3.16 19.26
N PHE A 8 11.20 -1.91 18.99
CA PHE A 8 12.18 -0.86 18.64
C PHE A 8 13.28 -0.70 19.70
N ALA A 9 12.95 -0.92 20.99
CA ALA A 9 13.91 -0.81 22.09
C ALA A 9 14.91 -1.98 22.14
N ASP A 10 14.50 -3.16 21.68
CA ASP A 10 15.33 -4.36 21.64
C ASP A 10 16.06 -4.54 20.30
N ALA A 11 15.66 -3.78 19.27
CA ALA A 11 16.26 -3.80 17.95
C ALA A 11 17.62 -3.09 17.90
N SER A 12 18.46 -3.50 16.95
CA SER A 12 19.75 -2.87 16.66
C SER A 12 19.58 -1.55 15.90
N LEU A 13 18.86 -0.59 16.51
CA LEU A 13 18.48 0.70 15.95
C LEU A 13 18.77 1.86 16.91
N THR A 14 18.96 3.06 16.36
CA THR A 14 19.00 4.30 17.14
C THR A 14 18.50 5.49 16.31
N LEU A 15 18.14 6.58 16.97
CA LEU A 15 17.79 7.83 16.31
C LEU A 15 19.03 8.70 16.17
N ASP A 16 19.42 9.01 14.93
CA ASP A 16 20.52 9.93 14.68
C ASP A 16 20.14 11.36 15.15
N ALA A 17 20.95 11.94 16.03
CA ALA A 17 20.61 13.20 16.67
C ALA A 17 20.57 14.39 15.69
N ALA A 18 21.34 14.33 14.60
CA ALA A 18 21.50 15.41 13.63
C ALA A 18 20.45 15.36 12.52
N THR A 19 20.18 14.17 11.99
CA THR A 19 19.26 13.95 10.85
C THR A 19 17.86 13.54 11.29
N LYS A 20 17.69 13.12 12.56
CA LYS A 20 16.45 12.51 13.08
C LYS A 20 16.04 11.24 12.32
N ALA A 21 16.95 10.64 11.55
CA ALA A 21 16.71 9.37 10.89
C ALA A 21 16.92 8.21 11.87
N VAL A 22 16.13 7.15 11.74
CA VAL A 22 16.40 5.87 12.38
C VAL A 22 17.55 5.20 11.61
N VAL A 23 18.63 4.83 12.30
CA VAL A 23 19.82 4.22 11.70
C VAL A 23 20.15 2.88 12.35
N ALA A 24 20.73 1.97 11.59
CA ALA A 24 21.17 0.68 12.09
C ALA A 24 22.40 0.81 13.02
N THR A 25 22.39 0.15 14.17
CA THR A 25 23.56 0.07 15.08
C THR A 25 24.40 -1.18 14.84
N GLU A 26 23.87 -2.14 14.08
CA GLU A 26 24.53 -3.36 13.62
C GLU A 26 24.25 -3.60 12.14
N ALA A 27 25.02 -4.48 11.49
CA ALA A 27 24.75 -4.85 10.11
C ALA A 27 23.52 -5.76 10.05
N LEU A 28 22.59 -5.47 9.14
CA LEU A 28 21.35 -6.23 8.95
C LEU A 28 21.39 -6.98 7.61
N VAL A 29 20.73 -8.14 7.55
CA VAL A 29 20.71 -9.01 6.37
C VAL A 29 19.31 -9.08 5.75
N PRO A 30 19.21 -9.35 4.43
CA PRO A 30 17.90 -9.54 3.78
C PRO A 30 17.02 -10.59 4.47
N GLY A 31 15.73 -10.30 4.64
CA GLY A 31 14.75 -11.14 5.34
C GLY A 31 14.80 -11.04 6.86
N GLN A 32 15.70 -10.24 7.43
CA GLN A 32 15.72 -10.00 8.87
C GLN A 32 14.61 -9.00 9.24
N VAL A 33 13.66 -9.46 10.05
CA VAL A 33 12.72 -8.56 10.75
C VAL A 33 13.52 -7.72 11.74
N ILE A 34 13.52 -6.41 11.51
CA ILE A 34 14.30 -5.42 12.26
C ILE A 34 13.60 -5.10 13.58
N PHE A 35 12.33 -4.71 13.50
CA PHE A 35 11.46 -4.51 14.65
C PHE A 35 9.99 -4.59 14.23
N ALA A 36 9.11 -4.74 15.22
CA ALA A 36 7.67 -4.59 15.07
C ALA A 36 7.12 -3.62 16.10
N GLU A 37 6.00 -3.00 15.76
CA GLU A 37 5.29 -2.03 16.59
C GLU A 37 3.78 -2.25 16.44
N VAL A 38 3.06 -2.26 17.56
CA VAL A 38 1.59 -2.21 17.58
C VAL A 38 1.18 -0.74 17.68
N ALA A 39 0.13 -0.36 16.97
CA ALA A 39 -0.39 1.00 17.01
C ALA A 39 -0.68 1.44 18.45
N THR A 40 -0.38 2.71 18.76
CA THR A 40 -0.77 3.28 20.06
C THR A 40 -2.28 3.46 20.14
N VAL A 41 -2.89 3.83 19.02
CA VAL A 41 -4.32 3.85 18.75
C VAL A 41 -4.52 3.44 17.29
N SER A 42 -5.58 2.72 17.00
CA SER A 42 -6.02 2.37 15.64
C SER A 42 -7.54 2.27 15.61
N SER A 43 -8.16 2.61 14.49
CA SER A 43 -9.62 2.53 14.31
C SER A 43 -9.96 2.35 12.84
N ALA A 44 -11.05 1.62 12.57
CA ALA A 44 -11.68 1.53 11.26
C ALA A 44 -12.36 2.87 10.87
N GLY A 45 -12.35 3.18 9.57
CA GLY A 45 -13.01 4.36 8.99
C GLY A 45 -14.54 4.29 9.04
N GLY A 46 -15.09 3.09 9.12
CA GLY A 46 -16.52 2.83 9.29
C GLY A 46 -16.74 1.33 9.41
N ILE A 47 -17.92 0.91 9.85
CA ILE A 47 -18.27 -0.51 9.87
C ILE A 47 -18.92 -0.82 8.52
N GLU A 48 -18.25 -1.66 7.71
CA GLU A 48 -18.94 -2.29 6.59
C GLU A 48 -20.10 -3.10 7.16
N PRO A 49 -21.34 -2.91 6.66
CA PRO A 49 -22.48 -3.64 7.18
C PRO A 49 -22.19 -5.14 7.15
N GLU A 50 -22.38 -5.82 8.30
CA GLU A 50 -22.12 -7.25 8.42
C GLU A 50 -22.75 -8.02 7.24
N GLU A 51 -21.95 -8.85 6.57
CA GLU A 51 -22.40 -9.73 5.50
C GLU A 51 -23.67 -10.49 5.88
N GLY A 52 -24.77 -10.05 5.29
CA GLY A 52 -26.05 -10.73 5.20
C GLY A 52 -26.58 -10.57 3.79
N PHE A 53 -25.80 -11.01 2.81
CA PHE A 53 -26.19 -10.97 1.39
C PHE A 53 -27.37 -11.90 1.13
N HIS A 54 -28.39 -11.37 0.48
CA HIS A 54 -29.29 -12.13 -0.39
C HIS A 54 -29.46 -11.33 -1.68
N ASP A 55 -29.25 -11.99 -2.82
CA ASP A 55 -29.45 -11.46 -4.16
C ASP A 55 -30.82 -10.75 -4.28
N GLU A 56 -30.88 -9.66 -5.06
CA GLU A 56 -32.14 -8.96 -5.42
C GLU A 56 -33.15 -9.89 -6.11
N HIS A 57 -32.72 -11.10 -6.49
CA HIS A 57 -33.50 -12.15 -7.16
C HIS A 57 -33.87 -13.35 -6.26
N CYS A 58 -33.84 -13.20 -4.93
CA CYS A 58 -34.37 -14.23 -4.02
C CYS A 58 -35.90 -14.35 -4.16
N ASP A 59 -36.35 -15.29 -5.02
CA ASP A 59 -37.76 -15.67 -5.25
C ASP A 59 -38.32 -16.62 -4.17
N ASP A 60 -37.67 -16.74 -2.99
CA ASP A 60 -38.12 -17.65 -1.92
C ASP A 60 -39.21 -17.02 -1.04
N ASP A 61 -40.45 -17.43 -1.29
CA ASP A 61 -41.67 -17.04 -0.56
C ASP A 61 -41.66 -17.44 0.94
N ASP A 62 -40.72 -18.28 1.41
CA ASP A 62 -40.59 -18.70 2.81
C ASP A 62 -39.49 -17.94 3.60
N CYS A 63 -38.86 -16.92 3.00
CA CYS A 63 -37.86 -16.09 3.70
C CYS A 63 -38.49 -15.24 4.83
N PRO A 64 -38.06 -15.39 6.10
CA PRO A 64 -38.69 -14.75 7.26
C PRO A 64 -38.27 -13.27 7.38
N GLY A 65 -38.77 -12.44 6.46
CA GLY A 65 -38.78 -10.99 6.59
C GLY A 65 -37.64 -10.29 5.85
N CYS A 66 -37.93 -9.84 4.64
CA CYS A 66 -37.15 -8.86 3.91
C CYS A 66 -37.00 -7.59 4.78
N ALA A 67 -35.78 -7.34 5.28
CA ALA A 67 -35.43 -5.99 5.68
C ALA A 67 -35.38 -5.16 4.39
N ALA A 68 -36.09 -4.04 4.37
CA ALA A 68 -36.06 -3.14 3.22
C ALA A 68 -34.61 -2.71 2.98
N VAL A 69 -34.13 -2.91 1.75
CA VAL A 69 -32.89 -2.32 1.23
C VAL A 69 -33.08 -0.80 1.31
N ASN A 70 -32.57 -0.18 2.36
CA ASN A 70 -32.31 1.26 2.34
C ASN A 70 -31.04 1.40 1.52
N GLY A 71 -31.13 2.09 0.38
CA GLY A 71 -30.07 2.18 -0.62
C GLY A 71 -28.90 3.07 -0.22
N ASP A 72 -28.28 2.79 0.92
CA ASP A 72 -27.00 3.36 1.34
C ASP A 72 -26.06 2.19 1.64
N ASP A 73 -25.35 1.71 0.62
CA ASP A 73 -24.19 0.79 0.74
C ASP A 73 -22.95 1.51 1.35
N GLU A 74 -23.17 2.55 2.16
CA GLU A 74 -22.11 3.35 2.76
C GLU A 74 -21.78 2.78 4.16
N PRO A 75 -20.48 2.61 4.49
CA PRO A 75 -20.07 2.17 5.81
C PRO A 75 -20.66 3.09 6.88
N VAL A 76 -21.24 2.49 7.93
CA VAL A 76 -21.89 3.28 8.99
C VAL A 76 -20.81 3.76 9.96
N ASP A 77 -20.85 5.06 10.26
CA ASP A 77 -20.05 5.68 11.31
C ASP A 77 -20.50 5.14 12.67
N GLU A 78 -19.91 4.03 13.13
CA GLU A 78 -20.20 3.40 14.42
C GLU A 78 -18.91 3.00 15.16
N LEU A 79 -19.00 2.85 16.49
CA LEU A 79 -17.92 2.32 17.32
C LEU A 79 -17.97 0.78 17.29
N ASP A 80 -16.87 0.15 16.89
CA ASP A 80 -16.75 -1.31 16.96
C ASP A 80 -16.48 -1.82 18.39
N GLU A 81 -16.44 -3.14 18.58
CA GLU A 81 -16.19 -3.74 19.90
C GLU A 81 -14.84 -3.32 20.51
N ALA A 82 -13.81 -3.08 19.69
CA ALA A 82 -12.50 -2.64 20.14
C ALA A 82 -12.52 -1.16 20.56
N ASP A 83 -13.20 -0.31 19.78
CA ASP A 83 -13.43 1.11 20.04
C ASP A 83 -14.11 1.30 21.41
N LEU A 84 -15.18 0.56 21.69
CA LEU A 84 -15.97 0.67 22.93
C LEU A 84 -15.14 0.50 24.22
N THR A 85 -14.03 -0.24 24.14
CA THR A 85 -13.13 -0.47 25.29
C THR A 85 -12.01 0.55 25.41
N THR A 86 -11.77 1.34 24.37
CA THR A 86 -10.60 2.22 24.24
C THR A 86 -10.96 3.72 24.17
N VAL A 87 -12.24 4.05 24.03
CA VAL A 87 -12.76 5.42 24.18
C VAL A 87 -13.39 5.65 25.55
N SER A 88 -13.67 6.92 25.88
CA SER A 88 -14.32 7.25 27.16
C SER A 88 -15.82 6.93 27.14
N PRO A 89 -16.48 6.69 28.30
CA PRO A 89 -17.93 6.51 28.36
C PRO A 89 -18.73 7.67 27.76
N TYR A 90 -18.20 8.89 27.83
CA TYR A 90 -18.83 10.06 27.20
C TYR A 90 -18.85 9.94 25.67
N VAL A 91 -17.77 9.40 25.07
CA VAL A 91 -17.71 9.16 23.62
C VAL A 91 -18.75 8.12 23.22
N VAL A 92 -18.88 7.03 23.99
CA VAL A 92 -19.89 5.99 23.75
C VAL A 92 -21.32 6.55 23.79
N GLU A 93 -21.62 7.44 24.75
CA GLU A 93 -22.96 8.01 24.92
C GLU A 93 -23.30 9.09 23.87
N HIS A 94 -22.30 9.80 23.35
CA HIS A 94 -22.47 10.99 22.50
C HIS A 94 -21.80 10.86 21.13
N PHE A 95 -21.62 9.65 20.62
CA PHE A 95 -20.82 9.40 19.42
C PHE A 95 -21.34 10.16 18.18
N ASP A 96 -22.64 10.07 17.89
CA ASP A 96 -23.27 10.77 16.75
C ASP A 96 -23.09 12.29 16.85
N GLU A 97 -23.32 12.87 18.04
CA GLU A 97 -23.16 14.32 18.27
C GLU A 97 -21.70 14.77 18.10
N LEU A 98 -20.75 13.90 18.47
CA LEU A 98 -19.33 14.13 18.27
C LEU A 98 -18.96 14.07 16.78
N MET A 99 -19.54 13.14 16.01
CA MET A 99 -19.34 13.04 14.57
C MET A 99 -19.89 14.29 13.85
N ASP A 100 -21.13 14.70 14.17
CA ASP A 100 -21.76 15.93 13.64
C ASP A 100 -20.91 17.18 13.92
N THR A 101 -20.25 17.23 15.09
CA THR A 101 -19.37 18.34 15.45
C THR A 101 -18.06 18.32 14.65
N CYS A 102 -17.52 17.15 14.34
CA CYS A 102 -16.24 17.00 13.64
C CYS A 102 -16.38 17.16 12.12
N GLU A 103 -17.48 16.70 11.53
CA GLU A 103 -17.72 16.65 10.08
C GLU A 103 -17.41 17.96 9.33
N PRO A 104 -17.78 19.16 9.83
CA PRO A 104 -17.51 20.41 9.10
C PRO A 104 -16.03 20.82 9.07
N HIS A 105 -15.16 20.13 9.82
CA HIS A 105 -13.75 20.46 9.95
C HIS A 105 -12.89 19.54 9.08
N GLU A 106 -12.25 20.11 8.05
CA GLU A 106 -11.34 19.39 7.14
C GLU A 106 -10.26 18.58 7.88
N ALA A 107 -9.71 19.13 8.97
CA ALA A 107 -8.70 18.46 9.80
C ALA A 107 -9.20 17.23 10.57
N LEU A 108 -10.52 16.98 10.58
CA LEU A 108 -11.20 15.83 11.17
C LEU A 108 -12.20 15.24 10.17
N SER A 109 -11.95 15.34 8.87
CA SER A 109 -12.87 14.85 7.84
C SER A 109 -13.02 13.32 7.88
N LEU A 110 -11.93 12.60 8.19
CA LEU A 110 -11.91 11.14 8.24
C LEU A 110 -12.34 10.61 9.62
N VAL A 111 -13.17 9.57 9.63
CA VAL A 111 -13.83 9.03 10.82
C VAL A 111 -12.87 8.25 11.72
N ASP A 112 -11.99 7.46 11.15
CA ASP A 112 -10.89 6.80 11.85
C ASP A 112 -9.97 7.80 12.56
N VAL A 113 -9.68 8.96 11.95
CA VAL A 113 -8.91 10.04 12.58
C VAL A 113 -9.65 10.59 13.81
N ARG A 114 -10.97 10.78 13.73
CA ARG A 114 -11.80 11.23 14.87
C ARG A 114 -11.77 10.20 16.01
N LYS A 115 -11.97 8.92 15.69
CA LYS A 115 -11.93 7.82 16.66
C LYS A 115 -10.55 7.71 17.32
N ASN A 116 -9.48 7.76 16.54
CA ASN A 116 -8.10 7.75 17.03
C ASN A 116 -7.80 8.95 17.95
N LEU A 117 -8.32 10.14 17.64
CA LEU A 117 -8.24 11.29 18.54
C LEU A 117 -8.93 10.99 19.88
N PHE A 118 -10.15 10.47 19.87
CA PHE A 118 -10.88 10.15 21.10
C PHE A 118 -10.17 9.08 21.94
N LYS A 119 -9.55 8.08 21.31
CA LYS A 119 -8.70 7.08 21.97
C LYS A 119 -7.46 7.73 22.61
N LEU A 120 -6.78 8.67 21.94
CA LEU A 120 -5.65 9.40 22.52
C LEU A 120 -6.06 10.25 23.73
N LEU A 121 -7.21 10.93 23.63
CA LEU A 121 -7.77 11.72 24.74
C LEU A 121 -8.11 10.82 25.92
N HIS A 122 -8.71 9.65 25.68
CA HIS A 122 -8.98 8.67 26.73
C HIS A 122 -7.69 8.10 27.34
N LEU A 123 -6.70 7.73 26.52
CA LEU A 123 -5.38 7.27 26.96
C LEU A 123 -4.69 8.28 27.87
N HIS A 124 -4.82 9.58 27.59
CA HIS A 124 -4.29 10.62 28.47
C HIS A 124 -4.89 10.60 29.88
N THR A 125 -6.17 10.23 30.02
CA THR A 125 -6.83 10.16 31.34
C THR A 125 -6.25 9.06 32.23
N SER A 126 -5.81 7.94 31.64
CA SER A 126 -5.22 6.81 32.36
C SER A 126 -3.68 6.91 32.45
N ASN A 127 -3.04 7.50 31.45
CA ASN A 127 -1.59 7.69 31.38
C ASN A 127 -1.23 9.00 30.66
N ALA A 128 -1.20 10.11 31.41
CA ALA A 128 -0.88 11.43 30.85
C ALA A 128 0.48 11.49 30.13
N ALA A 129 1.46 10.67 30.55
CA ALA A 129 2.79 10.64 29.94
C ALA A 129 2.80 10.01 28.55
N ALA A 130 1.80 9.19 28.21
CA ALA A 130 1.71 8.48 26.93
C ALA A 130 1.67 9.42 25.72
N LEU A 131 1.13 10.63 25.88
CA LEU A 131 1.05 11.61 24.80
C LEU A 131 2.32 12.45 24.61
N THR A 132 3.26 12.39 25.56
CA THR A 132 4.48 13.22 25.53
C THR A 132 5.30 13.03 24.24
N PRO A 133 5.51 11.79 23.74
CA PRO A 133 6.24 11.59 22.49
C PRO A 133 5.54 12.21 21.28
N PHE A 134 4.22 12.08 21.18
CA PHE A 134 3.42 12.62 20.06
C PHE A 134 3.38 14.15 20.07
N LEU A 135 3.24 14.77 21.24
CA LEU A 135 3.31 16.22 21.41
C LEU A 135 4.69 16.84 21.09
N SER A 136 5.70 16.00 20.82
CA SER A 136 7.03 16.42 20.40
C SER A 136 7.30 16.22 18.91
N MET A 137 6.34 15.67 18.16
CA MET A 137 6.44 15.43 16.73
C MET A 137 6.15 16.71 15.95
N ASP A 138 6.65 16.80 14.72
CA ASP A 138 6.43 17.97 13.88
C ASP A 138 5.13 17.80 13.09
N VAL A 139 4.21 18.76 13.10
CA VAL A 139 3.01 18.75 12.26
C VAL A 139 3.23 19.51 10.95
N LEU A 140 2.34 19.35 9.96
CA LEU A 140 2.38 20.19 8.76
C LEU A 140 1.98 21.62 9.13
N ALA A 141 2.70 22.61 8.60
CA ALA A 141 2.48 24.01 8.96
C ALA A 141 1.09 24.50 8.51
N ASP A 142 0.62 23.99 7.38
CA ASP A 142 -0.66 24.37 6.78
C ASP A 142 -1.86 23.83 7.61
N ASP A 143 -1.68 22.71 8.32
CA ASP A 143 -2.73 22.08 9.12
C ASP A 143 -2.93 22.74 10.50
N VAL A 144 -1.95 23.51 10.98
CA VAL A 144 -1.94 24.01 12.38
C VAL A 144 -3.19 24.83 12.71
N VAL A 145 -3.62 25.70 11.80
CA VAL A 145 -4.77 26.59 12.04
C VAL A 145 -6.07 25.79 12.02
N ALA A 146 -6.28 24.96 11.00
CA ALA A 146 -7.48 24.14 10.86
C ALA A 146 -7.64 23.16 12.05
N SER A 147 -6.52 22.54 12.46
CA SER A 147 -6.49 21.61 13.60
C SER A 147 -6.80 22.31 14.92
N LEU A 148 -6.29 23.52 15.13
CA LEU A 148 -6.59 24.30 16.34
C LEU A 148 -8.05 24.75 16.38
N ASP A 149 -8.62 25.15 15.24
CA ASP A 149 -10.02 25.56 15.17
C ASP A 149 -10.96 24.37 15.43
N ALA A 150 -10.66 23.20 14.86
CA ALA A 150 -11.38 21.96 15.16
C ALA A 150 -11.34 21.60 16.65
N ALA A 151 -10.16 21.69 17.28
CA ALA A 151 -10.00 21.43 18.72
C ALA A 151 -10.85 22.37 19.61
N LYS A 152 -10.93 23.66 19.25
CA LYS A 152 -11.75 24.64 19.97
C LYS A 152 -13.25 24.36 19.80
N SER A 153 -13.70 24.11 18.58
CA SER A 153 -15.10 23.75 18.30
C SER A 153 -15.52 22.52 19.10
N LEU A 154 -14.68 21.48 19.08
CA LEU A 154 -14.92 20.25 19.83
C LEU A 154 -15.01 20.52 21.34
N ARG A 155 -14.14 21.37 21.90
CA ARG A 155 -14.23 21.72 23.32
C ARG A 155 -15.47 22.55 23.64
N GLU A 156 -15.84 23.48 22.78
CA GLU A 156 -17.00 24.35 22.99
C GLU A 156 -18.30 23.54 23.03
N ALA A 157 -18.47 22.60 22.11
CA ALA A 157 -19.64 21.73 22.03
C ALA A 157 -19.60 20.58 23.05
N HIS A 158 -18.43 19.95 23.24
CA HIS A 158 -18.27 18.69 23.98
C HIS A 158 -17.13 18.76 25.02
N ALA A 159 -17.17 19.73 25.93
CA ALA A 159 -16.09 19.94 26.91
C ALA A 159 -15.67 18.69 27.72
N SER A 160 -16.57 17.71 27.89
CA SER A 160 -16.32 16.45 28.61
C SER A 160 -15.47 15.45 27.82
N VAL A 161 -15.37 15.56 26.49
CA VAL A 161 -14.55 14.65 25.66
C VAL A 161 -13.06 14.94 25.81
N ILE A 162 -12.70 16.20 26.05
CA ILE A 162 -11.31 16.62 26.17
C ILE A 162 -10.89 16.70 27.65
N PRO A 163 -9.86 15.95 28.08
CA PRO A 163 -9.29 16.08 29.42
C PRO A 163 -8.93 17.53 29.76
N SER A 164 -9.34 18.01 30.93
CA SER A 164 -9.10 19.39 31.36
C SER A 164 -7.62 19.76 31.55
N SER A 165 -6.74 18.76 31.60
CA SER A 165 -5.28 18.91 31.63
C SER A 165 -4.66 19.24 30.26
N LEU A 166 -5.39 19.01 29.17
CA LEU A 166 -4.95 19.34 27.82
C LEU A 166 -5.48 20.71 27.40
N THR A 167 -4.62 21.52 26.81
CA THR A 167 -4.96 22.80 26.19
C THR A 167 -5.47 22.60 24.76
N ASP A 168 -6.16 23.60 24.19
CA ASP A 168 -6.61 23.56 22.79
C ASP A 168 -5.43 23.45 21.82
N ASP A 169 -4.31 24.11 22.13
CA ASP A 169 -3.08 24.00 21.33
C ASP A 169 -2.52 22.57 21.31
N GLN A 170 -2.59 21.87 22.45
CA GLN A 170 -2.14 20.47 22.52
C GLN A 170 -3.09 19.53 21.76
N VAL A 171 -4.41 19.75 21.85
CA VAL A 171 -5.37 18.94 21.10
C VAL A 171 -5.26 19.20 19.61
N GLY A 172 -5.17 20.46 19.18
CA GLY A 172 -4.93 20.81 17.79
C GLY A 172 -3.61 20.23 17.27
N HIS A 173 -2.57 20.19 18.10
CA HIS A 173 -1.33 19.52 17.74
C HIS A 173 -1.50 18.01 17.56
N LEU A 174 -2.26 17.32 18.42
CA LEU A 174 -2.54 15.89 18.26
C LEU A 174 -3.34 15.59 16.98
N ILE A 175 -4.28 16.45 16.61
CA ILE A 175 -5.00 16.36 15.34
C ILE A 175 -4.02 16.44 14.16
N GLY A 176 -3.13 17.44 14.17
CA GLY A 176 -2.09 17.56 13.14
C GLY A 176 -1.08 16.39 13.14
N VAL A 177 -0.85 15.74 14.29
CA VAL A 177 -0.04 14.51 14.37
C VAL A 177 -0.76 13.35 13.71
N LEU A 178 -2.06 13.17 13.96
CA LEU A 178 -2.85 12.11 13.34
C LEU A 178 -2.87 12.27 11.82
N ASN A 179 -3.20 13.46 11.32
CA ASN A 179 -3.26 13.71 9.87
C ASN A 179 -1.93 13.46 9.14
N LYS A 180 -0.80 13.63 9.84
CA LYS A 180 0.53 13.47 9.23
C LYS A 180 1.14 12.07 9.44
N TYR A 181 0.81 11.39 10.53
CA TYR A 181 1.55 10.22 10.99
C TYR A 181 0.69 8.98 11.26
N ALA A 182 -0.63 9.09 11.19
CA ALA A 182 -1.48 7.91 11.11
C ALA A 182 -1.19 7.20 9.78
N ILE A 183 -1.02 5.89 9.85
CA ILE A 183 -0.70 5.03 8.72
C ILE A 183 -1.96 4.24 8.39
N PRO A 184 -2.41 4.20 7.12
CA PRO A 184 -3.48 3.32 6.68
C PRO A 184 -3.18 1.86 7.04
N LEU A 185 -4.21 1.12 7.46
CA LEU A 185 -4.14 -0.29 7.81
C LEU A 185 -5.24 -1.01 7.05
N ASP A 186 -4.84 -1.90 6.14
CA ASP A 186 -5.77 -2.51 5.17
C ASP A 186 -6.73 -3.49 5.89
N ASP A 187 -6.21 -4.29 6.83
CA ASP A 187 -6.97 -5.31 7.57
C ASP A 187 -8.13 -4.76 8.41
N ILE A 188 -8.12 -3.46 8.73
CA ILE A 188 -9.17 -2.81 9.52
C ILE A 188 -9.87 -1.68 8.76
N SER A 189 -9.57 -1.50 7.46
CA SER A 189 -10.12 -0.42 6.62
C SER A 189 -10.08 0.94 7.32
N GLY A 190 -8.92 1.30 7.87
CA GLY A 190 -8.77 2.49 8.71
C GLY A 190 -7.32 2.91 8.88
N SER A 191 -6.97 3.48 10.05
CA SER A 191 -5.61 3.92 10.31
C SER A 191 -5.16 3.69 11.74
N GLY A 192 -3.84 3.61 11.92
CA GLY A 192 -3.18 3.51 13.22
C GLY A 192 -2.06 4.52 13.41
N LEU A 193 -1.86 4.99 14.64
CA LEU A 193 -0.77 5.89 15.01
C LEU A 193 0.39 5.12 15.66
N PHE A 194 1.55 5.16 15.02
CA PHE A 194 2.77 4.47 15.44
C PHE A 194 3.84 5.47 15.89
N LEU A 195 4.61 5.17 16.93
CA LEU A 195 5.60 6.10 17.45
C LEU A 195 6.95 5.99 16.73
N HIS A 196 7.34 4.77 16.34
CA HIS A 196 8.65 4.50 15.77
C HIS A 196 8.59 4.29 14.26
N VAL A 197 7.59 3.57 13.74
CA VAL A 197 7.37 3.41 12.30
C VAL A 197 7.21 4.78 11.62
N SER A 198 6.39 5.67 12.17
CA SER A 198 6.16 7.01 11.60
C SER A 198 7.40 7.94 11.62
N LYS A 199 8.53 7.52 12.21
CA LYS A 199 9.82 8.24 12.17
C LYS A 199 10.76 7.73 11.09
N LEU A 200 10.47 6.60 10.46
CA LEU A 200 11.23 6.12 9.30
C LEU A 200 11.11 7.13 8.16
N LYS A 201 12.06 7.09 7.23
CA LYS A 201 12.06 7.98 6.07
C LYS A 201 11.64 7.24 4.82
N HIS A 202 10.86 7.91 3.99
CA HIS A 202 10.53 7.42 2.66
C HIS A 202 11.80 7.37 1.79
N SER A 203 11.93 6.32 0.98
CA SER A 203 12.85 6.22 -0.15
C SER A 203 12.18 5.42 -1.26
N CYS A 204 12.26 5.90 -2.50
CA CYS A 204 11.73 5.18 -3.65
C CYS A 204 12.65 4.02 -4.11
N GLU A 205 13.84 3.91 -3.52
CA GLU A 205 14.69 2.73 -3.56
C GLU A 205 14.98 2.32 -2.11
N PRO A 206 13.99 1.75 -1.41
CA PRO A 206 14.08 1.48 0.02
C PRO A 206 15.11 0.40 0.34
N ASN A 207 15.46 0.28 1.62
CA ASN A 207 16.30 -0.80 2.12
C ASN A 207 15.59 -1.73 3.09
N ALA A 208 14.38 -1.35 3.51
CA ALA A 208 13.47 -2.19 4.25
C ALA A 208 12.07 -2.14 3.63
N SER A 209 11.32 -3.23 3.81
CA SER A 209 9.87 -3.26 3.62
C SER A 209 9.20 -2.92 4.94
N PHE A 210 8.01 -2.31 4.88
CA PHE A 210 7.06 -2.33 5.98
C PHE A 210 5.91 -3.26 5.62
N THR A 211 5.28 -3.86 6.61
CA THR A 211 4.16 -4.79 6.44
C THR A 211 3.24 -4.62 7.64
N ASP A 212 1.96 -4.44 7.38
CA ASP A 212 0.90 -4.42 8.37
C ASP A 212 0.19 -5.77 8.46
N ALA A 213 -0.31 -6.08 9.66
CA ALA A 213 -1.32 -7.11 9.90
C ALA A 213 -2.12 -6.73 11.14
N GLY A 214 -3.42 -6.53 10.95
CA GLY A 214 -4.33 -5.90 11.91
C GLY A 214 -3.77 -4.56 12.38
N GLU A 215 -3.56 -4.43 13.69
CA GLU A 215 -3.08 -3.18 14.32
C GLU A 215 -1.55 -3.08 14.45
N ALA A 216 -0.81 -4.00 13.82
CA ALA A 216 0.65 -4.08 13.98
C ALA A 216 1.37 -3.88 12.66
N ILE A 217 2.52 -3.21 12.71
CA ILE A 217 3.45 -3.07 11.59
C ILE A 217 4.79 -3.68 11.99
N TRP A 218 5.45 -4.38 11.06
CA TRP A 218 6.85 -4.75 11.20
C TRP A 218 7.68 -4.34 10.00
N ILE A 219 8.97 -4.19 10.25
CA ILE A 219 9.95 -3.71 9.27
C ILE A 219 10.95 -4.82 9.00
N THR A 220 11.17 -5.15 7.74
CA THR A 220 12.09 -6.22 7.31
C THR A 220 13.15 -5.67 6.38
N ALA A 221 14.43 -5.95 6.63
CA ALA A 221 15.49 -5.55 5.70
C ALA A 221 15.36 -6.34 4.38
N ILE A 222 15.29 -5.64 3.25
CA ILE A 222 15.16 -6.27 1.90
C ILE A 222 16.49 -6.32 1.14
N ARG A 223 17.51 -5.62 1.66
CA ARG A 223 18.90 -5.66 1.18
C ARG A 223 19.84 -5.57 2.38
N PRO A 224 21.15 -5.86 2.23
CA PRO A 224 22.11 -5.62 3.30
C PRO A 224 22.10 -4.15 3.73
N ILE A 225 22.08 -3.89 5.04
CA ILE A 225 22.11 -2.54 5.63
C ILE A 225 23.35 -2.43 6.50
N ALA A 226 24.17 -1.41 6.26
CA ALA A 226 25.41 -1.18 7.00
C ALA A 226 25.17 -0.47 8.34
N VAL A 227 26.11 -0.59 9.27
CA VAL A 227 26.10 0.19 10.52
C VAL A 227 26.11 1.68 10.21
N GLY A 228 25.17 2.42 10.79
CA GLY A 228 24.97 3.85 10.58
C GLY A 228 24.18 4.20 9.32
N GLU A 229 23.77 3.23 8.51
CA GLU A 229 22.89 3.46 7.36
C GLU A 229 21.45 3.74 7.86
N PRO A 230 20.78 4.77 7.33
CA PRO A 230 19.37 5.02 7.62
C PRO A 230 18.46 3.87 7.17
N ILE A 231 17.46 3.55 7.98
CA ILE A 231 16.37 2.65 7.60
C ILE A 231 15.35 3.46 6.80
N THR A 232 15.03 2.97 5.61
CA THR A 232 14.12 3.63 4.66
C THR A 232 13.13 2.63 4.08
N VAL A 233 11.89 3.07 3.92
CA VAL A 233 10.75 2.28 3.40
C VAL A 233 10.04 3.08 2.31
N ASP A 234 9.16 2.45 1.52
CA ASP A 234 8.27 3.17 0.60
C ASP A 234 6.87 3.29 1.22
N PHE A 235 6.58 4.41 1.89
CA PHE A 235 5.28 4.65 2.52
C PHE A 235 4.11 4.90 1.56
N PHE A 236 4.38 5.17 0.27
CA PHE A 236 3.38 5.73 -0.64
C PHE A 236 3.14 4.83 -1.85
N ASN A 237 3.66 3.60 -1.83
CA ASN A 237 3.55 2.63 -2.92
C ASN A 237 3.94 3.21 -4.30
N THR A 238 4.96 4.06 -4.33
CA THR A 238 5.37 4.83 -5.53
C THR A 238 6.22 4.03 -6.53
N HIS A 239 6.36 2.72 -6.31
CA HIS A 239 7.34 1.85 -6.96
C HIS A 239 7.25 1.81 -8.50
N TYR A 240 6.06 1.94 -9.08
CA TYR A 240 5.85 2.02 -10.55
C TYR A 240 5.41 3.39 -11.06
N MET A 241 5.27 4.40 -10.19
CA MET A 241 4.95 5.77 -10.60
C MET A 241 6.14 6.44 -11.31
N CYS A 242 5.85 7.25 -12.32
CA CYS A 242 6.88 8.06 -12.97
C CYS A 242 7.47 9.10 -12.02
N ALA A 243 8.72 9.54 -12.26
CA ALA A 243 9.41 10.43 -11.33
C ALA A 243 8.69 11.78 -11.11
N ALA A 244 7.99 12.29 -12.12
CA ALA A 244 7.26 13.56 -12.03
C ALA A 244 6.05 13.44 -11.08
N GLU A 245 5.19 12.47 -11.32
CA GLU A 245 4.03 12.16 -10.49
C GLU A 245 4.44 11.80 -9.05
N ARG A 246 5.49 11.00 -8.91
CA ARG A 246 6.06 10.65 -7.60
C ARG A 246 6.47 11.88 -6.80
N VAL A 247 7.13 12.85 -7.43
CA VAL A 247 7.52 14.10 -6.75
C VAL A 247 6.30 14.93 -6.36
N GLU A 248 5.25 14.95 -7.18
CA GLU A 248 4.00 15.65 -6.88
C GLU A 248 3.30 15.04 -5.66
N VAL A 249 3.06 13.73 -5.66
CA VAL A 249 2.46 12.98 -4.53
C VAL A 249 3.27 13.21 -3.26
N LEU A 250 4.58 12.99 -3.29
CA LEU A 250 5.43 13.17 -2.11
C LEU A 250 5.42 14.61 -1.59
N THR A 251 5.37 15.61 -2.48
CA THR A 251 5.32 17.02 -2.07
C THR A 251 4.00 17.37 -1.41
N ALA A 252 2.87 16.85 -1.91
CA ALA A 252 1.56 17.01 -1.30
C ALA A 252 1.54 16.42 0.12
N GLU A 253 2.21 15.28 0.32
CA GLU A 253 2.36 14.59 1.60
C GLU A 253 3.45 15.19 2.52
N GLY A 254 3.99 16.37 2.16
CA GLY A 254 5.03 17.05 2.93
C GLY A 254 6.37 16.32 3.00
N GLN A 255 6.60 15.37 2.08
CA GLN A 255 7.84 14.61 1.96
C GLN A 255 8.78 15.24 0.92
N ALA A 256 10.07 15.27 1.25
CA ALA A 256 11.13 15.71 0.34
C ALA A 256 12.09 14.54 0.08
N CYS A 257 11.77 13.68 -0.89
CA CYS A 257 12.64 12.57 -1.24
C CYS A 257 13.88 13.05 -2.01
N THR A 258 15.06 12.66 -1.52
CA THR A 258 16.35 13.03 -2.12
C THR A 258 17.04 11.84 -2.81
N CYS A 259 16.29 10.79 -3.17
CA CYS A 259 16.84 9.64 -3.87
C CYS A 259 17.30 10.03 -5.29
N GLY A 260 18.17 9.20 -5.88
CA GLY A 260 18.77 9.49 -7.19
C GLY A 260 17.75 9.76 -8.29
N VAL A 261 16.62 9.03 -8.27
CA VAL A 261 15.52 9.18 -9.24
C VAL A 261 14.81 10.53 -9.05
N CYS A 262 14.36 10.85 -7.83
CA CYS A 262 13.66 12.11 -7.55
C CYS A 262 14.52 13.36 -7.81
N VAL A 263 15.84 13.29 -7.56
CA VAL A 263 16.76 14.39 -7.90
C VAL A 263 17.32 14.30 -9.32
N GLY A 264 16.84 13.36 -10.14
CA GLY A 264 17.15 13.22 -11.57
C GLY A 264 18.59 12.83 -11.92
N THR A 265 19.33 12.32 -10.93
CA THR A 265 20.71 11.83 -11.09
C THR A 265 20.78 10.34 -11.43
N ALA A 266 19.71 9.59 -11.17
CA ALA A 266 19.50 8.23 -11.61
C ALA A 266 18.43 8.19 -12.72
N PRO A 267 18.44 7.17 -13.61
CA PRO A 267 17.41 6.99 -14.62
C PRO A 267 16.03 6.72 -14.01
N ASP A 268 15.00 7.34 -14.58
CA ASP A 268 13.62 6.96 -14.28
C ASP A 268 13.21 5.74 -15.12
N LYS A 269 13.30 4.55 -14.52
CA LYS A 269 13.10 3.28 -15.24
C LYS A 269 11.65 3.01 -15.62
N THR A 270 10.69 3.67 -14.97
CA THR A 270 9.26 3.56 -15.30
C THR A 270 8.95 4.30 -16.60
N ARG A 271 9.80 5.24 -17.04
CA ARG A 271 9.74 5.90 -18.35
C ARG A 271 10.74 5.28 -19.33
N ALA A 272 10.56 3.99 -19.59
CA ALA A 272 11.42 3.23 -20.48
C ALA A 272 11.00 3.36 -21.96
N PHE A 273 11.94 3.71 -22.83
CA PHE A 273 11.72 3.83 -24.28
C PHE A 273 12.61 2.87 -25.08
N LYS A 274 12.18 2.49 -26.29
CA LYS A 274 12.96 1.63 -27.20
C LYS A 274 14.02 2.43 -27.93
N CYS A 275 15.26 1.92 -27.99
CA CYS A 275 16.30 2.56 -28.79
C CYS A 275 15.94 2.67 -30.28
N GLN A 276 16.12 3.86 -30.85
CA GLN A 276 15.84 4.15 -32.26
C GLN A 276 17.03 3.86 -33.20
N ILE A 277 18.13 3.32 -32.68
CA ILE A 277 19.27 2.91 -33.50
C ILE A 277 18.99 1.52 -34.10
N GLY A 278 19.00 1.44 -35.43
CA GLY A 278 18.72 0.20 -36.16
C GLY A 278 19.54 -0.99 -35.67
N GLY A 279 18.84 -2.04 -35.23
CA GLY A 279 19.44 -3.27 -34.69
C GLY A 279 19.83 -3.22 -33.21
N CYS A 280 19.54 -2.13 -32.49
CA CYS A 280 19.71 -2.05 -31.04
C CYS A 280 18.37 -2.28 -30.32
N ASP A 281 18.33 -3.31 -29.48
CA ASP A 281 17.28 -3.70 -28.52
C ASP A 281 17.50 -3.06 -27.13
N GLY A 282 18.20 -1.93 -27.06
CA GLY A 282 18.52 -1.28 -25.79
C GLY A 282 17.37 -0.39 -25.30
N LEU A 283 17.33 -0.14 -23.99
CA LEU A 283 16.38 0.78 -23.37
C LEU A 283 16.97 2.17 -23.22
N VAL A 284 16.13 3.19 -23.36
CA VAL A 284 16.45 4.61 -23.17
C VAL A 284 15.58 5.11 -22.01
N HIS A 285 16.18 5.88 -21.10
CA HIS A 285 15.48 6.47 -19.96
C HIS A 285 15.74 7.96 -19.88
N PRO A 286 14.79 8.75 -19.36
CA PRO A 286 15.04 10.13 -19.01
C PRO A 286 15.92 10.21 -17.76
N THR A 287 16.83 11.19 -17.79
CA THR A 287 17.51 11.77 -16.63
C THR A 287 17.35 13.29 -16.72
N GLN A 288 17.76 14.06 -15.71
CA GLN A 288 17.78 15.52 -15.84
C GLN A 288 18.69 16.05 -16.97
N ALA A 289 19.57 15.22 -17.52
CA ALA A 289 20.58 15.64 -18.49
C ALA A 289 20.28 15.20 -19.94
N VAL A 290 19.92 13.93 -20.15
CA VAL A 290 19.81 13.33 -21.49
C VAL A 290 18.88 12.11 -21.51
N PHE A 291 18.38 11.79 -22.70
CA PHE A 291 17.82 10.49 -23.07
C PHE A 291 18.92 9.68 -23.76
N ALA A 292 19.43 8.66 -23.07
CA ALA A 292 20.54 7.85 -23.58
C ALA A 292 20.25 6.35 -23.51
N CYS A 293 20.61 5.63 -24.57
CA CYS A 293 20.47 4.18 -24.62
C CYS A 293 21.48 3.50 -23.68
N THR A 294 20.97 2.66 -22.79
CA THR A 294 21.74 1.85 -21.84
C THR A 294 22.65 0.80 -22.50
N LYS A 295 22.38 0.43 -23.77
CA LYS A 295 23.14 -0.59 -24.50
C LYS A 295 24.18 0.00 -25.46
N CYS A 296 23.76 0.87 -26.38
CA CYS A 296 24.66 1.44 -27.40
C CYS A 296 25.21 2.82 -27.04
N GLY A 297 24.72 3.46 -25.98
CA GLY A 297 25.14 4.80 -25.56
C GLY A 297 24.67 5.95 -26.47
N ALA A 298 23.83 5.67 -27.47
CA ALA A 298 23.28 6.71 -28.33
C ALA A 298 22.40 7.66 -27.51
N ILE A 299 22.64 8.96 -27.68
CA ILE A 299 21.86 10.04 -27.08
C ILE A 299 20.84 10.50 -28.12
N TRP A 300 19.58 10.63 -27.72
CA TRP A 300 18.52 11.12 -28.58
C TRP A 300 18.66 12.61 -28.86
N ASP A 301 18.29 13.01 -30.07
CA ASP A 301 18.12 14.41 -30.42
C ASP A 301 16.77 14.95 -29.92
N ALA A 302 16.61 16.27 -29.96
CA ALA A 302 15.42 16.94 -29.46
C ALA A 302 14.13 16.53 -30.19
N ASP A 303 14.23 16.22 -31.49
CA ASP A 303 13.07 15.82 -32.29
C ASP A 303 12.59 14.41 -31.89
N THR A 304 13.53 13.48 -31.63
CA THR A 304 13.21 12.13 -31.15
C THR A 304 12.61 12.17 -29.75
N VAL A 305 13.16 13.00 -28.84
CA VAL A 305 12.60 13.19 -27.49
C VAL A 305 11.18 13.75 -27.58
N ALA A 306 10.97 14.81 -28.37
CA ALA A 306 9.65 15.43 -28.50
C ALA A 306 8.60 14.48 -29.11
N ALA A 307 9.00 13.61 -30.04
CA ALA A 307 8.11 12.59 -30.60
C ALA A 307 7.69 11.56 -29.54
N ALA A 308 8.63 11.10 -28.71
CA ALA A 308 8.35 10.13 -27.65
C ALA A 308 7.47 10.72 -26.53
N GLU A 309 7.72 11.96 -26.10
CA GLU A 309 6.90 12.65 -25.10
C GLU A 309 5.49 12.97 -25.62
N MET A 310 5.35 13.26 -26.92
CA MET A 310 4.04 13.44 -27.55
C MET A 310 3.22 12.14 -27.56
N GLU A 311 3.88 11.02 -27.85
CA GLU A 311 3.25 9.69 -27.83
C GLU A 311 2.86 9.30 -26.39
N GLU A 312 3.74 9.52 -25.42
CA GLU A 312 3.45 9.33 -23.99
C GLU A 312 2.22 10.14 -23.54
N THR A 313 2.13 11.40 -23.95
CA THR A 313 0.97 12.26 -23.67
C THR A 313 -0.30 11.68 -24.29
N THR A 314 -0.21 11.22 -25.54
CA THR A 314 -1.35 10.65 -26.28
C THR A 314 -1.85 9.36 -25.64
N PHE A 315 -0.96 8.45 -25.23
CA PHE A 315 -1.39 7.21 -24.58
C PHE A 315 -1.83 7.39 -23.13
N THR A 316 -1.39 8.44 -22.44
CA THR A 316 -1.92 8.77 -21.11
C THR A 316 -3.41 9.14 -21.19
N THR A 317 -3.86 9.73 -22.30
CA THR A 317 -5.26 10.18 -22.47
C THR A 317 -6.13 9.26 -23.31
N ASP A 318 -5.57 8.64 -24.34
CA ASP A 318 -6.31 8.03 -25.45
C ASP A 318 -5.82 6.61 -25.79
N LEU A 319 -5.17 5.90 -24.85
CA LEU A 319 -4.81 4.49 -25.08
C LEU A 319 -6.07 3.61 -25.05
N GLU A 320 -6.49 3.16 -26.22
CA GLU A 320 -7.62 2.25 -26.39
C GLU A 320 -7.15 0.92 -27.00
N ALA A 321 -7.28 -0.16 -26.23
CA ALA A 321 -7.05 -1.52 -26.67
C ALA A 321 -8.23 -2.42 -26.26
N ASP A 322 -8.97 -2.93 -27.25
CA ASP A 322 -10.15 -3.77 -27.04
C ASP A 322 -9.79 -5.26 -26.84
N SER A 323 -8.49 -5.59 -26.92
CA SER A 323 -7.97 -6.95 -26.75
C SER A 323 -6.47 -6.93 -26.48
N PHE A 324 -5.97 -8.01 -25.89
CA PHE A 324 -4.53 -8.24 -25.71
C PHE A 324 -3.76 -8.16 -27.04
N ALA A 325 -4.29 -8.73 -28.12
CA ALA A 325 -3.64 -8.69 -29.43
C ALA A 325 -3.51 -7.26 -29.98
N GLN A 326 -4.50 -6.40 -29.75
CA GLN A 326 -4.43 -4.99 -30.11
C GLN A 326 -3.39 -4.25 -29.27
N LEU A 327 -3.38 -4.49 -27.95
CA LEU A 327 -2.36 -3.92 -27.07
C LEU A 327 -0.95 -4.34 -27.49
N ASP A 328 -0.74 -5.60 -27.89
CA ASP A 328 0.56 -6.09 -28.35
C ASP A 328 1.04 -5.38 -29.62
N VAL A 329 0.14 -5.10 -30.56
CA VAL A 329 0.46 -4.32 -31.78
C VAL A 329 0.80 -2.88 -31.43
N ILE A 330 0.03 -2.23 -30.54
CA ILE A 330 0.31 -0.87 -30.07
C ILE A 330 1.69 -0.82 -29.42
N ILE A 331 1.95 -1.73 -28.48
CA ILE A 331 3.24 -1.84 -27.81
C ILE A 331 4.34 -2.05 -28.84
N HIS A 332 4.18 -2.94 -29.83
CA HIS A 332 5.21 -3.21 -30.84
C HIS A 332 5.56 -1.98 -31.68
N ASP A 333 4.56 -1.23 -32.14
CA ASP A 333 4.73 -0.09 -33.05
C ASP A 333 5.14 1.21 -32.34
N SER A 334 5.03 1.25 -31.00
CA SER A 334 5.34 2.42 -30.19
C SER A 334 6.83 2.74 -30.02
N LEU A 335 7.17 4.00 -29.75
CA LEU A 335 8.50 4.41 -29.23
C LEU A 335 8.70 4.00 -27.76
N LEU A 336 7.62 3.86 -27.00
CA LEU A 336 7.64 3.42 -25.60
C LEU A 336 8.05 1.94 -25.52
N HIS A 337 8.78 1.57 -24.48
CA HIS A 337 9.10 0.16 -24.20
C HIS A 337 7.94 -0.50 -23.46
N PRO A 338 7.74 -1.83 -23.56
CA PRO A 338 6.79 -2.57 -22.71
C PRO A 338 6.92 -2.36 -21.18
N PHE A 339 8.03 -1.78 -20.71
CA PHE A 339 8.28 -1.49 -19.28
C PHE A 339 7.88 -0.06 -18.91
N HIS A 340 7.30 0.68 -19.84
CA HIS A 340 6.82 2.02 -19.62
C HIS A 340 5.57 1.98 -18.74
N TYR A 341 5.44 2.89 -17.78
CA TYR A 341 4.35 2.90 -16.78
C TYR A 341 2.97 2.82 -17.43
N ILE A 342 2.76 3.54 -18.54
CA ILE A 342 1.52 3.49 -19.33
C ILE A 342 1.13 2.06 -19.72
N PHE A 343 2.06 1.29 -20.27
CA PHE A 343 1.77 -0.08 -20.71
C PHE A 343 1.71 -1.05 -19.53
N TYR A 344 2.47 -0.80 -18.47
CA TYR A 344 2.36 -1.56 -17.22
C TYR A 344 0.95 -1.41 -16.62
N SER A 345 0.48 -0.18 -16.43
CA SER A 345 -0.88 0.10 -15.92
C SER A 345 -1.96 -0.44 -16.84
N ALA A 346 -1.80 -0.33 -18.17
CA ALA A 346 -2.73 -0.94 -19.11
C ALA A 346 -2.81 -2.47 -18.94
N MET A 347 -1.66 -3.14 -18.71
CA MET A 347 -1.61 -4.58 -18.47
C MET A 347 -2.17 -4.97 -17.10
N GLU A 348 -2.01 -4.14 -16.06
CA GLU A 348 -2.64 -4.38 -14.74
C GLU A 348 -4.16 -4.36 -14.86
N VAL A 349 -4.72 -3.39 -15.58
CA VAL A 349 -6.16 -3.33 -15.87
C VAL A 349 -6.64 -4.57 -16.61
N LEU A 350 -5.87 -5.11 -17.57
CA LEU A 350 -6.22 -6.35 -18.28
C LEU A 350 -6.30 -7.58 -17.37
N THR A 351 -5.58 -7.57 -16.25
CA THR A 351 -5.55 -8.69 -15.28
C THR A 351 -6.52 -8.48 -14.12
N ASP A 352 -7.24 -7.37 -14.10
CA ASP A 352 -8.24 -7.07 -13.09
C ASP A 352 -9.61 -7.59 -13.53
N ASP A 353 -10.03 -8.69 -12.89
CA ASP A 353 -11.30 -9.36 -13.13
C ASP A 353 -12.51 -8.48 -12.77
N SER A 354 -12.32 -7.41 -11.98
CA SER A 354 -13.40 -6.48 -11.60
C SER A 354 -13.67 -5.38 -12.63
N VAL A 355 -12.72 -5.14 -13.55
CA VAL A 355 -12.76 -4.01 -14.48
C VAL A 355 -13.04 -4.45 -15.92
N THR A 356 -12.73 -5.70 -16.30
CA THR A 356 -12.70 -6.08 -17.72
C THR A 356 -13.63 -7.24 -18.10
N ASP A 357 -14.59 -6.96 -19.00
CA ASP A 357 -15.35 -7.99 -19.76
C ASP A 357 -14.49 -8.64 -20.88
N MET A 358 -13.17 -8.42 -20.86
CA MET A 358 -12.27 -8.90 -21.91
C MET A 358 -11.97 -10.38 -21.73
N HIS A 359 -12.59 -11.21 -22.57
CA HIS A 359 -12.25 -12.62 -22.66
C HIS A 359 -10.84 -12.81 -23.23
N MET A 360 -9.86 -12.97 -22.35
CA MET A 360 -8.53 -13.45 -22.69
C MET A 360 -8.49 -14.97 -22.61
N SER A 361 -7.76 -15.61 -23.53
CA SER A 361 -7.40 -17.01 -23.35
C SER A 361 -6.41 -17.18 -22.20
N GLU A 362 -6.36 -18.38 -21.61
CA GLU A 362 -5.42 -18.71 -20.53
C GLU A 362 -3.95 -18.42 -20.90
N ASP A 363 -3.57 -18.68 -22.16
CA ASP A 363 -2.23 -18.39 -22.67
C ASP A 363 -1.93 -16.89 -22.78
N GLU A 364 -2.94 -16.08 -23.13
CA GLU A 364 -2.82 -14.62 -23.19
C GLU A 364 -2.71 -14.03 -21.78
N ALA A 365 -3.53 -14.50 -20.83
CA ALA A 365 -3.47 -14.07 -19.44
C ALA A 365 -2.09 -14.34 -18.85
N LEU A 366 -1.58 -15.56 -19.06
CA LEU A 366 -0.24 -15.94 -18.63
C LEU A 366 0.84 -15.09 -19.33
N SER A 367 0.67 -14.74 -20.61
CA SER A 367 1.59 -13.83 -21.31
C SER A 367 1.58 -12.43 -20.72
N VAL A 368 0.45 -11.90 -20.24
CA VAL A 368 0.39 -10.60 -19.57
C VAL A 368 1.12 -10.66 -18.23
N LEU A 369 0.85 -11.69 -17.42
CA LEU A 369 1.52 -11.89 -16.13
C LEU A 369 3.04 -11.95 -16.28
N TYR A 370 3.57 -12.68 -17.28
CA TYR A 370 5.01 -12.70 -17.51
C TYR A 370 5.58 -11.34 -17.94
N ARG A 371 4.84 -10.54 -18.70
CA ARG A 371 5.27 -9.17 -19.06
C ARG A 371 5.29 -8.26 -17.83
N LEU A 372 4.29 -8.35 -16.95
CA LEU A 372 4.25 -7.63 -15.68
C LEU A 372 5.45 -8.02 -14.80
N VAL A 373 5.74 -9.33 -14.67
CA VAL A 373 6.92 -9.83 -13.94
C VAL A 373 8.22 -9.26 -14.52
N ASP A 374 8.42 -9.36 -15.83
CA ASP A 374 9.65 -8.86 -16.49
C ASP A 374 9.81 -7.34 -16.29
N ALA A 375 8.70 -6.60 -16.38
CA ALA A 375 8.68 -5.15 -16.21
C ALA A 375 8.97 -4.76 -14.76
N LEU A 376 8.39 -5.47 -13.78
CA LEU A 376 8.61 -5.22 -12.36
C LEU A 376 10.02 -5.62 -11.92
N GLU A 377 10.58 -6.72 -12.41
CA GLU A 377 11.97 -7.11 -12.17
C GLU A 377 12.96 -6.06 -12.71
N TYR A 378 12.62 -5.39 -13.81
CA TYR A 378 13.43 -4.34 -14.38
C TYR A 378 13.38 -3.03 -13.59
N VAL A 379 12.16 -2.54 -13.33
CA VAL A 379 11.89 -1.25 -12.71
C VAL A 379 12.20 -1.26 -11.22
N VAL A 380 11.84 -2.34 -10.54
CA VAL A 380 11.99 -2.55 -9.10
C VAL A 380 13.05 -3.66 -8.89
N PRO A 381 14.36 -3.35 -8.95
CA PRO A 381 15.42 -4.37 -8.94
C PRO A 381 15.69 -4.99 -7.55
N TYR A 382 14.82 -4.72 -6.57
CA TYR A 382 14.90 -5.20 -5.20
C TYR A 382 13.68 -6.08 -4.87
N PRO A 383 13.71 -6.85 -3.77
CA PRO A 383 12.55 -7.61 -3.30
C PRO A 383 11.37 -6.68 -2.98
N HIS A 384 10.17 -7.03 -3.45
CA HIS A 384 8.96 -6.22 -3.33
C HIS A 384 7.72 -7.10 -3.15
N SER A 385 6.70 -6.62 -2.44
CA SER A 385 5.43 -7.34 -2.22
C SER A 385 4.73 -7.67 -3.54
N GLU A 386 4.64 -6.73 -4.47
CA GLU A 386 4.02 -6.98 -5.80
C GLU A 386 4.64 -8.14 -6.58
N LYS A 387 5.94 -8.41 -6.39
CA LYS A 387 6.55 -9.59 -7.03
C LYS A 387 6.00 -10.89 -6.45
N VAL A 388 5.70 -10.91 -5.15
CA VAL A 388 5.08 -12.06 -4.48
C VAL A 388 3.68 -12.27 -5.06
N SER A 389 2.88 -11.21 -5.17
CA SER A 389 1.53 -11.24 -5.76
C SER A 389 1.55 -11.72 -7.21
N LEU A 390 2.43 -11.17 -8.06
CA LEU A 390 2.53 -11.60 -9.46
C LEU A 390 2.99 -13.04 -9.62
N TYR A 391 4.00 -13.49 -8.86
CA TYR A 391 4.43 -14.89 -8.92
C TYR A 391 3.35 -15.84 -8.38
N ASN A 392 2.53 -15.39 -7.43
CA ASN A 392 1.35 -16.11 -7.00
C ASN A 392 0.36 -16.29 -8.16
N SER A 393 -0.03 -15.21 -8.85
CA SER A 393 -0.94 -15.27 -10.00
C SER A 393 -0.39 -16.13 -11.14
N VAL A 394 0.92 -16.06 -11.42
CA VAL A 394 1.59 -16.94 -12.39
C VAL A 394 1.47 -18.42 -11.99
N ALA A 395 1.64 -18.74 -10.70
CA ALA A 395 1.50 -20.10 -10.21
C ALA A 395 0.08 -20.63 -10.38
N GLN A 396 -0.92 -19.81 -10.04
CA GLN A 396 -2.34 -20.16 -10.18
C GLN A 396 -2.73 -20.38 -11.64
N ALA A 397 -2.32 -19.47 -12.55
CA ALA A 397 -2.54 -19.63 -13.98
C ALA A 397 -1.90 -20.94 -14.52
N HIS A 398 -0.70 -21.29 -14.06
CA HIS A 398 -0.10 -22.57 -14.43
C HIS A 398 -0.83 -23.80 -13.90
N ILE A 399 -1.50 -23.71 -12.74
CA ILE A 399 -2.35 -24.80 -12.23
C ILE A 399 -3.56 -24.98 -13.15
N SER A 400 -4.24 -23.88 -13.51
CA SER A 400 -5.37 -23.90 -14.45
C SER A 400 -4.99 -24.56 -15.78
N ASN A 401 -3.77 -24.28 -16.28
CA ASN A 401 -3.27 -24.86 -17.54
C ASN A 401 -2.72 -26.30 -17.39
N GLY A 402 -2.76 -26.88 -16.18
CA GLY A 402 -2.21 -28.21 -15.89
C GLY A 402 -0.68 -28.29 -15.89
N GLU A 403 0.02 -27.15 -15.86
CA GLU A 403 1.48 -27.03 -15.92
C GLU A 403 2.13 -27.01 -14.53
N ILE A 404 1.86 -28.03 -13.71
CA ILE A 404 2.16 -28.06 -12.27
C ILE A 404 3.65 -27.84 -11.94
N ALA A 405 4.57 -28.32 -12.79
CA ALA A 405 6.00 -28.09 -12.59
C ALA A 405 6.39 -26.60 -12.67
N LYS A 406 5.71 -25.82 -13.53
CA LYS A 406 5.92 -24.38 -13.64
C LYS A 406 5.23 -23.65 -12.48
N ALA A 407 4.04 -24.09 -12.08
CA ALA A 407 3.36 -23.57 -10.89
C ALA A 407 4.23 -23.70 -9.63
N SER A 408 4.82 -24.87 -9.41
CA SER A 408 5.72 -25.12 -8.27
C SER A 408 6.95 -24.22 -8.29
N ALA A 409 7.53 -23.97 -9.48
CA ALA A 409 8.64 -23.04 -9.63
C ALA A 409 8.21 -21.60 -9.31
N ALA A 410 7.04 -21.16 -9.75
CA ALA A 410 6.49 -19.85 -9.46
C ALA A 410 6.20 -19.67 -7.95
N TYR A 411 5.60 -20.65 -7.28
CA TYR A 411 5.45 -20.62 -5.81
C TYR A 411 6.79 -20.60 -5.07
N THR A 412 7.79 -21.33 -5.57
CA THR A 412 9.15 -21.27 -5.00
C THR A 412 9.74 -19.86 -5.14
N HIS A 413 9.51 -19.19 -6.26
CA HIS A 413 9.93 -17.79 -6.45
C HIS A 413 9.18 -16.84 -5.51
N ALA A 414 7.85 -16.97 -5.42
CA ALA A 414 7.03 -16.19 -4.49
C ALA A 414 7.52 -16.37 -3.05
N LEU A 415 7.74 -17.61 -2.59
CA LEU A 415 8.30 -17.93 -1.27
C LEU A 415 9.64 -17.23 -1.00
N ASN A 416 10.57 -17.30 -1.95
CA ASN A 416 11.91 -16.72 -1.77
C ASN A 416 11.84 -15.20 -1.62
N VAL A 417 10.97 -14.53 -2.37
CA VAL A 417 10.77 -13.07 -2.26
C VAL A 417 9.99 -12.74 -0.99
N CYS A 418 8.93 -13.49 -0.69
CA CYS A 418 8.06 -13.36 0.48
C CYS A 418 8.87 -13.42 1.79
N ALA A 419 9.76 -14.41 1.92
CA ALA A 419 10.64 -14.55 3.08
C ALA A 419 11.60 -13.37 3.28
N ILE A 420 11.95 -12.63 2.21
CA ILE A 420 12.79 -11.44 2.28
C ILE A 420 11.97 -10.19 2.62
N VAL A 421 10.78 -10.05 2.03
CA VAL A 421 9.92 -8.87 2.16
C VAL A 421 9.18 -8.86 3.50
N PHE A 422 8.51 -9.96 3.83
CA PHE A 422 7.65 -10.06 5.02
C PHE A 422 8.38 -10.74 6.19
N GLY A 423 9.48 -11.43 5.93
CA GLY A 423 10.25 -12.16 6.93
C GLY A 423 9.82 -13.63 7.05
N PRO A 424 10.72 -14.51 7.52
CA PRO A 424 10.59 -15.96 7.34
C PRO A 424 9.51 -16.65 8.21
N LYS A 425 8.79 -15.91 9.06
CA LYS A 425 7.89 -16.46 10.09
C LYS A 425 6.49 -15.85 10.06
N CYS A 426 6.18 -14.95 9.12
CA CYS A 426 4.82 -14.45 8.97
C CYS A 426 3.92 -15.52 8.33
N LYS A 427 2.60 -15.39 8.49
CA LYS A 427 1.63 -16.35 7.96
C LYS A 427 1.72 -16.50 6.45
N GLU A 428 1.99 -15.41 5.73
CA GLU A 428 2.10 -15.37 4.27
C GLU A 428 3.30 -16.20 3.82
N THR A 429 4.45 -16.06 4.49
CA THR A 429 5.64 -16.87 4.16
C THR A 429 5.39 -18.35 4.45
N GLU A 430 4.72 -18.67 5.56
CA GLU A 430 4.33 -20.05 5.85
C GLU A 430 3.32 -20.61 4.84
N MET A 431 2.41 -19.78 4.31
CA MET A 431 1.48 -20.14 3.25
C MET A 431 2.24 -20.50 1.97
N PHE A 432 3.14 -19.62 1.49
CA PHE A 432 3.94 -19.91 0.30
C PHE A 432 4.88 -21.09 0.50
N GLN A 433 5.35 -21.36 1.72
CA GLN A 433 6.10 -22.58 2.03
C GLN A 433 5.23 -23.82 1.81
N ARG A 434 3.97 -23.82 2.29
CA ARG A 434 3.03 -24.93 2.06
C ARG A 434 2.72 -25.13 0.57
N LEU A 435 2.46 -24.04 -0.15
CA LEU A 435 2.16 -24.05 -1.59
C LEU A 435 3.37 -24.51 -2.42
N SER A 436 4.58 -24.15 -2.01
CA SER A 436 5.82 -24.60 -2.65
C SER A 436 6.10 -26.08 -2.37
N ASP A 437 5.91 -26.55 -1.13
CA ASP A 437 6.18 -27.94 -0.74
C ASP A 437 5.12 -28.92 -1.28
N ASN A 438 3.86 -28.47 -1.33
CA ASN A 438 2.71 -29.26 -1.76
C ASN A 438 1.88 -28.45 -2.77
N THR A 439 2.47 -28.18 -3.93
CA THR A 439 1.80 -27.43 -5.00
C THR A 439 0.49 -28.12 -5.42
N PRO A 440 -0.65 -27.42 -5.35
CA PRO A 440 -1.93 -27.94 -5.85
C PRO A 440 -1.83 -28.40 -7.30
N THR A 441 -2.54 -29.48 -7.64
CA THR A 441 -2.51 -30.08 -8.97
C THR A 441 -3.79 -29.87 -9.77
N THR A 442 -4.83 -29.34 -9.13
CA THR A 442 -6.12 -28.97 -9.74
C THR A 442 -6.59 -27.62 -9.21
N VAL A 443 -7.56 -27.02 -9.89
CA VAL A 443 -8.22 -25.77 -9.46
C VAL A 443 -8.91 -25.95 -8.12
N ASP A 444 -9.57 -27.09 -7.88
CA ASP A 444 -10.24 -27.37 -6.60
C ASP A 444 -9.25 -27.49 -5.43
N GLU A 445 -8.11 -28.17 -5.65
CA GLU A 445 -7.05 -28.26 -4.65
C GLU A 445 -6.45 -26.89 -4.35
N MET A 446 -6.36 -26.03 -5.36
CA MET A 446 -5.90 -24.65 -5.23
C MET A 446 -6.90 -23.82 -4.42
N ALA A 447 -8.18 -23.85 -4.77
CA ALA A 447 -9.24 -23.16 -4.04
C ALA A 447 -9.25 -23.55 -2.55
N ALA A 448 -9.18 -24.85 -2.27
CA ALA A 448 -9.08 -25.37 -0.91
C ALA A 448 -7.81 -24.91 -0.16
N ALA A 449 -6.68 -24.77 -0.85
CA ALA A 449 -5.43 -24.30 -0.25
C ALA A 449 -5.48 -22.82 0.19
N TYR A 450 -6.30 -22.01 -0.48
CA TYR A 450 -6.58 -20.62 -0.12
C TYR A 450 -7.79 -20.46 0.83
N GLY A 451 -8.47 -21.56 1.15
CA GLY A 451 -9.61 -21.56 2.09
C GLY A 451 -10.96 -21.23 1.46
N TYR A 452 -11.08 -21.26 0.13
CA TYR A 452 -12.35 -21.11 -0.56
C TYR A 452 -13.16 -22.42 -0.48
N GLU A 453 -14.45 -22.33 -0.15
CA GLU A 453 -15.38 -23.45 -0.24
C GLU A 453 -15.78 -23.65 -1.72
N VAL A 454 -15.52 -24.84 -2.26
CA VAL A 454 -16.02 -25.20 -3.59
C VAL A 454 -17.52 -25.43 -3.48
N VAL A 455 -18.31 -24.50 -4.00
CA VAL A 455 -19.75 -24.71 -4.16
C VAL A 455 -19.93 -25.61 -5.38
N ASP A 456 -20.31 -26.87 -5.15
CA ASP A 456 -20.63 -27.80 -6.23
C ASP A 456 -21.87 -27.27 -6.98
N GLU A 457 -21.72 -26.85 -8.24
CA GLU A 457 -22.81 -26.54 -9.17
C GLU A 457 -23.57 -27.83 -9.62
N GLU A 458 -23.96 -28.69 -8.68
CA GLU A 458 -24.74 -29.92 -8.95
C GLU A 458 -26.17 -29.90 -8.36
N ASP A 459 -26.73 -28.73 -7.99
CA ASP A 459 -28.09 -28.64 -7.43
C ASP A 459 -29.10 -27.83 -8.27
N ASP A 460 -28.86 -27.69 -9.59
CA ASP A 460 -29.87 -27.21 -10.56
C ASP A 460 -30.21 -28.30 -11.61
N GLU A 461 -30.94 -29.35 -11.18
CA GLU A 461 -31.74 -30.23 -12.08
C GLU A 461 -33.24 -30.19 -11.79
#